data_AF-A0A3A1VPB4-F1
#
_entry.id   AF-A0A3A1VPB4-F1
#
_cell.length_a   1.000
_cell.length_b   1.000
_cell.length_c   1.000
_cell.angle_alpha   90.00
_cell.angle_beta   90.00
_cell.angle_gamma   90.00
#
_symmetry.space_group_name_H-M   'P 1'
#
loop_
_entity.id
_entity.type
_entity.pdbx_description
1 polymer ?
#
loop_
_entity_poly.entity_id
_entity_poly.type
_entity_poly.pdbx_seq_one_letter_code
_entity_poly.pdbx_strand_id
1 'polypeptide(L)'
;MYEITMDLVADWVNTVKEVLRGSGYPLEDGLPNEEIALRYFLHSQPEERAQELATDTLGKLREMEEIIISHMDSTIVPDIRMRTKYQGNAFHFSWVYNQGEHIIELNSEYRIPL
;
A
#
# COMPACT_ATOMS: atom_id res chain seq x y z
N MET A 1 -22.63 -2.96 -6.64
CA MET A 1 -21.53 -3.60 -5.88
C MET A 1 -20.31 -3.56 -6.78
N TYR A 2 -19.21 -2.99 -6.31
CA TYR A 2 -17.98 -2.87 -7.09
C TYR A 2 -17.10 -4.09 -6.92
N GLU A 3 -16.34 -4.42 -7.96
CA GLU A 3 -15.26 -5.39 -7.89
C GLU A 3 -14.01 -4.63 -7.44
N ILE A 4 -13.57 -4.84 -6.20
CA ILE A 4 -12.45 -4.12 -5.61
C ILE A 4 -11.29 -5.09 -5.42
N THR A 5 -10.13 -4.72 -5.96
CA THR A 5 -8.86 -5.41 -5.71
C THR A 5 -7.89 -4.44 -5.06
N MET A 6 -7.38 -4.78 -3.88
CA MET A 6 -6.48 -3.95 -3.09
C MET A 6 -5.73 -4.84 -2.09
N ASP A 7 -4.41 -4.68 -2.02
CA ASP A 7 -3.57 -5.25 -0.97
C ASP A 7 -2.34 -4.32 -0.77
N LEU A 8 -2.58 -3.20 -0.08
CA LEU A 8 -1.58 -2.15 0.16
C LEU A 8 -0.43 -2.67 1.01
N VAL A 9 -0.69 -3.65 1.89
CA VAL A 9 0.37 -4.31 2.67
C VAL A 9 1.28 -5.11 1.75
N ALA A 10 0.73 -5.94 0.87
CA ALA A 10 1.54 -6.71 -0.07
C ALA A 10 2.31 -5.80 -1.03
N ASP A 11 1.69 -4.73 -1.52
CA ASP A 11 2.35 -3.75 -2.39
C ASP A 11 3.55 -3.08 -1.72
N TRP A 12 3.37 -2.63 -0.46
CA TRP A 12 4.46 -2.07 0.33
C TRP A 12 5.56 -3.09 0.59
N VAL A 13 5.20 -4.32 0.98
CA VAL A 13 6.14 -5.42 1.23
C VAL A 13 6.95 -5.77 -0.02
N ASN A 14 6.30 -5.81 -1.19
CA ASN A 14 6.98 -6.07 -2.46
C ASN A 14 8.01 -4.97 -2.75
N THR A 15 7.63 -3.71 -2.54
CA THR A 15 8.56 -2.58 -2.70
C THR A 15 9.75 -2.69 -1.75
N VAL A 16 9.51 -3.01 -0.48
CA VAL A 16 10.56 -3.23 0.53
C VAL A 16 11.51 -4.36 0.14
N LYS A 17 10.98 -5.48 -0.36
CA LYS A 17 11.82 -6.60 -0.86
C LYS A 17 12.72 -6.15 -1.99
N GLU A 18 12.23 -5.35 -2.94
CA GLU A 18 13.04 -4.81 -4.04
C GLU A 18 14.12 -3.85 -3.53
N VAL A 19 13.79 -2.96 -2.58
CA VAL A 19 14.75 -2.04 -1.96
C VAL A 19 15.88 -2.81 -1.25
N LEU A 20 15.53 -3.81 -0.45
CA LEU A 20 16.50 -4.62 0.27
C LEU A 20 17.36 -5.47 -0.67
N ARG A 21 16.75 -6.06 -1.71
CA ARG A 21 17.48 -6.78 -2.77
C ARG A 21 18.47 -5.85 -3.47
N GLY A 22 18.05 -4.64 -3.86
CA GLY A 22 18.90 -3.64 -4.49
C GLY A 22 20.03 -3.13 -3.57
N SER A 23 19.83 -3.21 -2.26
CA SER A 23 20.82 -2.84 -1.23
C SER A 23 21.78 -3.98 -0.85
N GLY A 24 21.67 -5.16 -1.47
CA GLY A 24 22.51 -6.32 -1.19
C GLY A 24 22.04 -7.22 -0.04
N TYR A 25 20.82 -7.03 0.45
CA TYR A 25 20.22 -7.79 1.54
C TYR A 25 18.93 -8.49 1.10
N PRO A 26 18.99 -9.42 0.12
CA PRO A 26 17.79 -10.12 -0.33
C PRO A 26 17.14 -10.88 0.83
N LEU A 27 15.82 -10.78 0.93
CA LEU A 27 15.03 -11.53 1.89
C LEU A 27 14.63 -12.90 1.34
N GLU A 28 14.44 -13.85 2.24
CA GLU A 28 13.93 -15.19 1.91
C GLU A 28 12.48 -15.13 1.46
N ASP A 29 12.09 -16.04 0.57
CA ASP A 29 10.71 -16.19 0.14
C ASP A 29 9.85 -16.78 1.26
N GLY A 30 8.58 -16.36 1.31
CA GLY A 30 7.60 -16.88 2.27
C GLY A 30 7.67 -16.30 3.69
N LEU A 31 8.54 -15.31 3.93
CA LEU A 31 8.53 -14.60 5.22
C LEU A 31 7.21 -13.87 5.46
N PRO A 32 6.71 -13.83 6.71
CA PRO A 32 5.56 -13.00 7.08
C PRO A 32 5.81 -11.51 6.82
N ASN A 33 4.73 -10.77 6.54
CA ASN A 33 4.81 -9.33 6.27
C ASN A 33 5.40 -8.56 7.45
N GLU A 34 5.08 -8.97 8.68
CA GLU A 34 5.60 -8.42 9.93
C GLU A 34 7.12 -8.56 10.03
N GLU A 35 7.64 -9.74 9.67
CA GLU A 35 9.08 -10.04 9.70
C GLU A 35 9.82 -9.24 8.62
N ILE A 36 9.23 -9.12 7.42
CA ILE A 36 9.80 -8.32 6.33
C ILE A 36 9.88 -6.84 6.72
N ALA A 37 8.80 -6.30 7.30
CA ALA A 37 8.75 -4.93 7.78
C ALA A 37 9.78 -4.68 8.88
N LEU A 38 9.90 -5.60 9.85
CA LEU A 38 10.90 -5.51 10.92
C LEU A 38 12.32 -5.48 10.35
N ARG A 39 12.67 -6.42 9.47
CA ARG A 39 13.99 -6.48 8.84
C ARG A 39 14.32 -5.20 8.10
N TYR A 40 13.36 -4.62 7.39
CA TYR A 40 13.54 -3.34 6.72
C TYR A 40 13.92 -2.22 7.68
N PHE A 41 13.19 -2.05 8.78
CA PHE A 41 13.48 -0.97 9.73
C PHE A 41 14.77 -1.21 10.53
N LEU A 42 15.14 -2.46 10.81
CA LEU A 42 16.40 -2.81 11.48
C LEU A 42 17.65 -2.34 10.73
N HIS A 43 17.58 -2.08 9.43
CA HIS A 43 18.70 -1.49 8.69
C HIS A 43 19.04 -0.07 9.10
N SER A 44 18.09 0.66 9.71
CA SER A 44 18.24 2.09 10.01
C SER A 44 17.85 2.48 11.44
N GLN A 45 17.27 1.56 12.22
CA GLN A 45 16.70 1.83 13.53
C GLN A 45 17.12 0.75 14.54
N PRO A 46 17.23 1.10 15.84
CA PRO A 46 17.41 0.10 16.89
C PRO A 46 16.18 -0.81 17.00
N GLU A 47 16.37 -2.02 17.52
CA GLU A 47 15.38 -3.10 17.52
C GLU A 47 14.00 -2.69 18.06
N GLU A 48 13.95 -2.09 19.25
CA GLU A 48 12.69 -1.62 19.86
C GLU A 48 11.94 -0.66 18.93
N ARG A 49 12.67 0.33 18.36
CA ARG A 49 12.08 1.30 17.45
C ARG A 49 11.67 0.69 16.11
N ALA A 50 12.45 -0.27 15.61
CA ALA A 50 12.15 -0.97 14.36
C ALA A 50 10.85 -1.78 14.49
N GLN A 51 10.62 -2.39 15.64
CA GLN A 51 9.41 -3.17 15.91
C GLN A 51 8.16 -2.28 16.00
N GLU A 52 8.26 -1.13 16.66
CA GLU A 52 7.20 -0.12 16.67
C GLU A 52 6.87 0.34 15.24
N LEU A 53 7.88 0.74 14.47
CA LEU A 53 7.69 1.24 13.10
C LEU A 53 7.08 0.18 12.17
N ALA A 54 7.50 -1.08 12.29
CA ALA A 54 6.93 -2.19 11.54
C ALA A 54 5.44 -2.36 11.84
N THR A 55 5.09 -2.37 13.13
CA THR A 55 3.70 -2.52 13.58
C THR A 55 2.84 -1.34 13.12
N ASP A 56 3.31 -0.12 13.33
CA ASP A 56 2.61 1.12 12.96
C ASP A 56 2.38 1.20 11.46
N THR A 57 3.39 0.87 10.64
CA THR A 57 3.30 0.96 9.18
C THR A 57 2.27 -0.02 8.63
N LEU A 58 2.34 -1.28 9.07
CA LEU A 58 1.39 -2.31 8.64
C LEU A 58 -0.03 -2.00 9.13
N GLY A 59 -0.16 -1.47 10.35
CA GLY A 59 -1.44 -1.02 10.90
C GLY A 59 -2.06 0.10 10.06
N LYS A 60 -1.29 1.14 9.74
CA LYS A 60 -1.73 2.27 8.91
C LYS A 60 -2.17 1.84 7.52
N LEU A 61 -1.43 0.92 6.88
CA LEU A 61 -1.80 0.43 5.55
C LEU A 61 -3.16 -0.27 5.58
N ARG A 62 -3.39 -1.15 6.56
CA ARG A 62 -4.68 -1.84 6.74
C ARG A 62 -5.82 -0.86 7.05
N GLU A 63 -5.58 0.13 7.91
CA GLU A 63 -6.57 1.17 8.20
C GLU A 63 -6.93 1.98 6.94
N MET A 64 -5.95 2.33 6.09
CA MET A 64 -6.21 3.01 4.83
C MET A 64 -7.05 2.15 3.87
N GLU A 65 -6.82 0.84 3.79
CA GLU A 65 -7.67 -0.07 3.01
C GLU A 65 -9.13 -0.01 3.47
N GLU A 66 -9.35 -0.13 4.78
CA GLU A 66 -10.69 -0.08 5.37
C GLU A 66 -11.37 1.27 5.10
N ILE A 67 -10.63 2.38 5.20
CA ILE A 67 -11.16 3.72 4.91
C ILE A 67 -11.57 3.82 3.44
N ILE A 68 -10.73 3.37 2.50
CA ILE A 68 -11.04 3.46 1.06
C ILE A 68 -12.27 2.60 0.76
N ILE A 69 -12.30 1.36 1.23
CA ILE A 69 -13.41 0.42 1.02
C ILE A 69 -14.72 0.99 1.59
N SER A 70 -14.69 1.50 2.83
CA SER A 70 -15.88 2.06 3.50
C SER A 70 -16.42 3.32 2.83
N HIS A 71 -15.58 4.06 2.10
CA HIS A 71 -15.95 5.30 1.43
C HIS A 71 -16.06 5.15 -0.10
N MET A 72 -16.12 3.92 -0.63
CA MET A 72 -16.21 3.66 -2.06
C MET A 72 -17.41 4.34 -2.71
N ASP A 73 -18.60 4.12 -2.16
CA ASP A 73 -19.85 4.66 -2.72
C ASP A 73 -20.02 6.16 -2.47
N SER A 74 -19.52 6.67 -1.33
CA SER A 74 -19.77 8.04 -0.88
C SER A 74 -18.79 9.05 -1.45
N THR A 75 -17.50 8.70 -1.54
CA THR A 75 -16.43 9.66 -1.85
C THR A 75 -15.56 9.19 -3.02
N ILE A 76 -15.04 7.97 -2.97
CA ILE A 76 -13.98 7.51 -3.87
C ILE A 76 -14.49 7.35 -5.31
N VAL A 77 -15.55 6.57 -5.53
CA VAL A 77 -16.09 6.36 -6.88
C VAL A 77 -16.65 7.65 -7.50
N PRO A 78 -17.44 8.48 -6.77
CA PRO A 78 -17.85 9.78 -7.29
C PRO A 78 -16.68 10.66 -7.75
N ASP A 79 -15.59 10.74 -6.97
CA ASP A 79 -14.43 11.57 -7.34
C ASP A 79 -13.67 10.99 -8.55
N ILE A 80 -13.44 9.67 -8.58
CA ILE A 80 -12.84 8.99 -9.75
C ILE A 80 -13.66 9.30 -11.00
N ARG A 81 -14.98 9.05 -10.98
CA ARG A 81 -15.87 9.28 -12.12
C ARG A 81 -15.87 10.74 -12.56
N MET A 82 -15.86 11.67 -11.61
CA MET A 82 -15.83 13.09 -11.89
C MET A 82 -14.54 13.49 -12.62
N ARG A 83 -13.38 13.04 -12.14
CA ARG A 83 -12.06 13.47 -12.62
C ARG A 83 -11.58 12.72 -13.85
N THR A 84 -11.79 11.41 -13.93
CA THR A 84 -11.22 10.55 -14.99
C THR A 84 -12.26 10.13 -16.02
N LYS A 85 -13.55 10.36 -15.75
CA LYS A 85 -14.70 9.89 -16.56
C LYS A 85 -14.83 8.37 -16.63
N TYR A 86 -14.02 7.61 -15.92
CA TYR A 86 -14.12 6.14 -15.85
C TYR A 86 -15.51 5.70 -15.41
N GLN A 87 -16.15 4.78 -16.15
CA GLN A 87 -17.52 4.29 -15.85
C GLN A 87 -17.57 2.81 -15.47
N GLY A 88 -16.41 2.16 -15.35
CA GLY A 88 -16.33 0.76 -14.95
C GLY A 88 -16.79 0.52 -13.51
N ASN A 89 -16.99 -0.75 -13.19
CA ASN A 89 -17.33 -1.21 -11.83
C ASN A 89 -16.18 -1.99 -11.17
N ALA A 90 -15.06 -2.18 -11.88
CA ALA A 90 -13.85 -2.78 -11.36
C ALA A 90 -12.85 -1.68 -10.98
N PHE A 91 -12.34 -1.74 -9.75
CA PHE A 91 -11.37 -0.80 -9.21
C PHE A 91 -10.20 -1.59 -8.62
N HIS A 92 -9.00 -1.28 -9.09
CA HIS A 92 -7.77 -1.90 -8.62
C HIS A 92 -6.90 -0.82 -8.00
N PHE A 93 -6.79 -0.83 -6.68
CA PHE A 93 -5.96 0.12 -5.94
C PHE A 93 -4.63 -0.51 -5.62
N SER A 94 -3.55 0.25 -5.85
CA SER A 94 -2.21 -0.17 -5.53
C SER A 94 -1.45 0.93 -4.80
N TRP A 95 -0.69 0.53 -3.78
CA TRP A 95 0.27 1.40 -3.12
C TRP A 95 1.55 1.46 -3.97
N VAL A 96 2.04 2.67 -4.23
CA VAL A 96 3.27 2.88 -4.99
C VAL A 96 4.16 3.93 -4.34
N TYR A 97 5.47 3.74 -4.45
CA TYR A 97 6.47 4.72 -4.05
C TYR A 97 7.05 5.43 -5.28
N ASN A 98 6.60 6.66 -5.56
CA ASN A 98 7.09 7.47 -6.67
C ASN A 98 7.07 8.96 -6.31
N GLN A 99 8.22 9.51 -5.91
CA GLN A 99 8.34 10.87 -5.36
C GLN A 99 7.50 11.10 -4.08
N GLY A 100 7.22 10.02 -3.36
CA GLY A 100 6.32 9.99 -2.22
C GLY A 100 5.48 8.71 -2.22
N GLU A 101 4.73 8.52 -1.15
CA GLU A 101 3.76 7.43 -1.05
C GLU A 101 2.45 7.85 -1.72
N HIS A 102 1.92 6.96 -2.56
CA HIS A 102 0.67 7.20 -3.26
C HIS A 102 -0.16 5.93 -3.30
N ILE A 103 -1.48 6.09 -3.26
CA ILE A 103 -2.43 5.04 -3.63
C ILE A 103 -3.04 5.43 -4.97
N ILE A 104 -2.87 4.57 -5.97
CA ILE A 104 -3.36 4.79 -7.33
C ILE A 104 -4.41 3.75 -7.68
N GLU A 105 -5.44 4.16 -8.40
CA GLU A 105 -6.40 3.26 -9.02
C GLU A 105 -5.97 3.00 -10.46
N LEU A 106 -5.70 1.74 -10.80
CA LEU A 106 -5.01 1.36 -12.03
C LEU A 106 -5.88 1.42 -13.28
N ASN A 107 -7.21 1.26 -13.17
CA ASN A 107 -8.09 1.26 -14.34
C ASN A 107 -8.43 2.67 -14.83
N SER A 108 -8.37 3.66 -13.94
CA SER A 108 -8.68 5.06 -14.21
C SER A 108 -7.48 6.00 -14.08
N GLU A 109 -6.33 5.47 -13.64
CA GLU A 109 -5.10 6.21 -13.32
C GLU A 109 -5.29 7.30 -12.25
N TYR A 110 -6.39 7.24 -11.49
CA TYR A 110 -6.70 8.19 -10.44
C TYR A 110 -5.76 8.01 -9.26
N ARG A 111 -5.31 9.11 -8.64
CA ARG A 111 -4.50 9.09 -7.42
C ARG A 111 -5.35 9.56 -6.25
N ILE A 112 -5.44 8.75 -5.20
CA ILE A 112 -6.08 9.16 -3.96
C ILE A 112 -5.20 10.24 -3.31
N PRO A 113 -5.74 11.44 -3.02
CA PRO A 113 -5.04 12.42 -2.21
C PRO A 113 -4.89 11.86 -0.79
N LEU A 114 -3.65 11.63 -0.35
CA LEU A 114 -3.30 11.24 1.01
C LEU A 114 -3.08 12.47 1.90
#